data_AF-E9GMN2-F1
#
_entry.id   AF-E9GMN2-F1
#
_cell.length_a   1.000
_cell.length_b   1.000
_cell.length_c   1.000
_cell.angle_alpha   90.00
_cell.angle_beta   90.00
_cell.angle_gamma   90.00
#
_symmetry.space_group_name_H-M   'P 1'
#
loop_
_entity.id
_entity.type
_entity.pdbx_description
1 polymer ?
#
loop_
_entity_poly.entity_id
_entity_poly.type
_entity_poly.pdbx_seq_one_letter_code
_entity_poly.pdbx_strand_id
1 'polypeptide(L)'
;LTKRFLGLLQSAENGILDLNLASVTLAVQKRRIYDITNVLEGIGLLKKISKNNIQWKGSDSPADSAESQRGLNQDLADLEAKENQLDELISSTESQLRSLSEEKRYAYVTYGDLKSIAEYRDNTVMAVRAPPETKLQVLYKII
;
A
#
# COMPACT_ATOMS: atom_id res chain seq x y z
N LEU A 1 -36.05 0.33 -11.35
CA LEU A 1 -36.18 -0.85 -10.46
C LEU A 1 -35.06 -0.88 -9.42
N THR A 2 -33.79 -0.89 -9.82
CA THR A 2 -32.61 -0.92 -8.94
C THR A 2 -32.57 0.17 -7.88
N LYS A 3 -32.85 1.45 -8.22
CA LYS A 3 -32.89 2.55 -7.24
C LYS A 3 -33.96 2.34 -6.15
N ARG A 4 -35.12 1.80 -6.49
CA ARG A 4 -36.20 1.51 -5.52
C ARG A 4 -35.85 0.31 -4.65
N PHE A 5 -35.19 -0.71 -5.22
CA PHE A 5 -34.66 -1.84 -4.46
C PHE A 5 -33.59 -1.39 -3.46
N LEU A 6 -32.66 -0.53 -3.88
CA LEU A 6 -31.66 0.07 -2.98
C LEU A 6 -32.32 0.90 -1.86
N GLY A 7 -33.36 1.66 -2.18
CA GLY A 7 -34.13 2.38 -1.16
C GLY A 7 -34.75 1.44 -0.11
N LEU A 8 -35.34 0.32 -0.54
CA LEU A 8 -35.88 -0.69 0.39
C LEU A 8 -34.81 -1.35 1.24
N LEU A 9 -33.65 -1.62 0.66
CA LEU A 9 -32.50 -2.21 1.34
C LEU A 9 -31.89 -1.26 2.38
N GLN A 10 -31.84 0.04 2.08
CA GLN A 10 -31.38 1.09 3.00
C GLN A 10 -32.37 1.38 4.13
N SER A 11 -33.68 1.23 3.88
CA SER A 11 -34.72 1.38 4.90
C SER A 11 -34.95 0.14 5.76
N ALA A 12 -34.33 -0.99 5.40
CA ALA A 12 -34.51 -2.26 6.11
C ALA A 12 -33.75 -2.28 7.44
N GLU A 13 -34.42 -2.73 8.50
CA GLU A 13 -33.83 -2.85 9.83
C GLU A 13 -32.66 -3.85 9.81
N ASN A 14 -31.51 -3.43 10.37
CA ASN A 14 -30.25 -4.19 10.36
C ASN A 14 -29.73 -4.58 8.95
N GLY A 15 -30.22 -3.87 7.91
CA GLY A 15 -29.87 -4.13 6.52
C GLY A 15 -30.40 -5.46 5.97
N ILE A 16 -31.36 -6.11 6.65
CA ILE A 16 -31.92 -7.41 6.25
C ILE A 16 -33.20 -7.20 5.43
N LEU A 17 -33.17 -7.62 4.16
CA LEU A 17 -34.30 -7.48 3.24
C LEU A 17 -34.91 -8.85 2.91
N ASP A 18 -36.22 -8.99 3.15
CA ASP A 18 -37.00 -10.15 2.68
C ASP A 18 -37.33 -9.99 1.19
N LEU A 19 -36.90 -10.97 0.40
CA LEU A 19 -37.09 -11.02 -1.05
C LEU A 19 -38.57 -11.15 -1.44
N ASN A 20 -39.42 -11.76 -0.60
CA ASN A 20 -40.86 -11.84 -0.82
C ASN A 20 -41.50 -10.46 -0.69
N LEU A 21 -41.18 -9.75 0.40
CA LEU A 21 -41.67 -8.39 0.65
C LEU A 21 -41.20 -7.45 -0.47
N ALA A 22 -39.92 -7.51 -0.83
CA ALA A 22 -39.37 -6.70 -1.91
C ALA A 22 -40.08 -6.93 -3.26
N SER A 23 -40.42 -8.18 -3.59
CA SER A 23 -41.17 -8.53 -4.81
C SER A 23 -42.56 -7.89 -4.83
N VAL A 24 -43.27 -7.90 -3.68
CA VAL A 24 -44.60 -7.28 -3.54
C VAL A 24 -44.49 -5.76 -3.58
N THR A 25 -43.61 -5.15 -2.79
CA THR A 25 -43.46 -3.70 -2.68
C THR A 25 -42.98 -3.04 -3.97
N LEU A 26 -42.14 -3.72 -4.73
CA LEU A 26 -41.67 -3.24 -6.04
C LEU A 26 -42.61 -3.60 -7.18
N ALA A 27 -43.67 -4.37 -6.92
CA ALA A 27 -44.62 -4.90 -7.90
C ALA A 27 -43.91 -5.58 -9.09
N VAL A 28 -42.89 -6.41 -8.79
CA VAL A 28 -42.13 -7.16 -9.79
C VAL A 28 -42.07 -8.63 -9.44
N GLN A 29 -41.91 -9.47 -10.47
CA GLN A 29 -41.74 -10.91 -10.28
C GLN A 29 -40.42 -11.22 -9.54
N LYS A 30 -40.42 -12.27 -8.71
CA LYS A 30 -39.23 -12.73 -7.97
C LYS A 30 -37.98 -12.90 -8.84
N ARG A 31 -38.15 -13.29 -10.10
CA ARG A 31 -37.04 -13.42 -11.05
C ARG A 31 -36.22 -12.14 -11.22
N ARG A 32 -36.86 -10.98 -11.21
CA ARG A 32 -36.21 -9.66 -11.36
C ARG A 32 -35.47 -9.22 -10.10
N ILE A 33 -35.92 -9.68 -8.93
CA ILE A 33 -35.18 -9.49 -7.68
C ILE A 33 -33.85 -10.25 -7.74
N TYR A 34 -33.85 -11.50 -8.23
CA TYR A 34 -32.62 -12.28 -8.36
C TYR A 34 -31.60 -11.68 -9.34
N ASP A 35 -32.04 -11.01 -10.41
CA ASP A 35 -31.10 -10.30 -11.30
C ASP A 35 -30.31 -9.23 -10.54
N ILE A 36 -30.97 -8.53 -9.62
CA ILE A 36 -30.35 -7.48 -8.82
C ILE A 36 -29.47 -8.09 -7.71
N THR A 37 -29.97 -9.10 -7.00
CA THR A 37 -29.20 -9.72 -5.93
C THR A 37 -27.96 -10.43 -6.45
N ASN A 38 -28.03 -11.13 -7.58
CA ASN A 38 -26.87 -11.83 -8.15
C ASN A 38 -25.74 -10.86 -8.53
N VAL A 39 -26.07 -9.69 -9.07
CA VAL A 39 -25.07 -8.65 -9.38
C VAL A 39 -24.46 -8.09 -8.10
N LEU A 40 -25.28 -7.75 -7.11
CA LEU A 40 -24.80 -7.18 -5.84
C LEU A 40 -24.06 -8.20 -4.97
N GLU A 41 -24.43 -9.49 -5.03
CA GLU A 41 -23.70 -10.60 -4.45
C GLU A 41 -22.38 -10.86 -5.18
N GLY A 42 -22.37 -10.78 -6.51
CA GLY A 42 -21.17 -10.94 -7.34
C GLY A 42 -20.12 -9.84 -7.12
N ILE A 43 -20.56 -8.61 -6.81
CA ILE A 43 -19.69 -7.50 -6.39
C ILE A 43 -19.36 -7.59 -4.89
N GLY A 44 -20.02 -8.48 -4.15
CA GLY A 44 -19.74 -8.73 -2.75
C GLY A 44 -20.34 -7.72 -1.78
N LEU A 45 -21.39 -6.97 -2.17
CA LEU A 45 -22.11 -5.99 -1.33
C LEU A 45 -23.29 -6.59 -0.53
N LEU A 46 -23.76 -7.78 -0.94
CA LEU A 46 -24.80 -8.53 -0.25
C LEU A 46 -24.24 -9.83 0.35
N LYS A 47 -24.86 -10.29 1.43
CA LYS A 47 -24.66 -11.62 2.03
C LYS A 47 -25.99 -12.34 2.14
N LYS A 48 -26.02 -13.62 1.78
CA LYS A 48 -27.20 -14.47 1.98
C LYS A 48 -27.28 -14.92 3.45
N ILE A 49 -28.40 -14.65 4.11
CA ILE A 49 -28.64 -15.08 5.50
C ILE A 49 -29.55 -16.31 5.53
N SER A 50 -30.60 -16.32 4.70
CA SER A 50 -31.48 -17.48 4.53
C SER A 50 -32.09 -17.50 3.13
N LYS A 51 -32.90 -18.52 2.80
CA LYS A 51 -33.49 -18.70 1.47
C LYS A 51 -34.26 -17.47 0.97
N ASN A 52 -34.87 -16.71 1.88
CA ASN A 52 -35.67 -15.52 1.55
C ASN A 52 -35.10 -14.21 2.10
N ASN A 53 -33.99 -14.24 2.86
CA ASN A 53 -33.42 -13.04 3.47
C ASN A 53 -31.98 -12.82 3.04
N ILE A 54 -31.71 -11.62 2.56
CA ILE A 54 -30.39 -11.11 2.23
C ILE A 54 -30.04 -9.98 3.19
N GLN A 55 -28.75 -9.77 3.44
CA GLN A 55 -28.25 -8.69 4.27
C GLN A 55 -27.30 -7.80 3.47
N TRP A 56 -27.47 -6.48 3.60
CA TRP A 56 -26.52 -5.49 3.13
C TRP A 56 -25.27 -5.51 4.00
N LYS A 57 -24.11 -5.75 3.37
CA LYS A 57 -22.83 -5.77 4.10
C LYS A 57 -22.37 -4.39 4.56
N GLY A 58 -22.81 -3.32 3.89
CA GLY A 58 -22.55 -1.96 4.35
C GLY A 58 -23.48 -1.49 5.48
N SER A 59 -24.20 -2.42 6.13
CA SER A 59 -25.01 -2.16 7.32
C SER A 59 -24.24 -2.44 8.62
N ASP A 60 -22.97 -2.87 8.54
CA ASP A 60 -22.07 -2.76 9.67
C ASP A 60 -22.11 -1.31 10.16
N SER A 61 -22.20 -1.15 11.46
CA SER A 61 -22.65 0.10 12.06
C SER A 61 -21.78 1.27 11.58
N PRO A 62 -22.36 2.47 11.34
CA PRO A 62 -21.55 3.64 11.02
C PRO A 62 -20.48 3.92 12.09
N ALA A 63 -20.68 3.43 13.33
CA ALA A 63 -19.68 3.45 14.39
C ALA A 63 -18.45 2.57 14.08
N ASP A 64 -18.64 1.30 13.67
CA ASP A 64 -17.52 0.39 13.34
C ASP A 64 -16.71 0.88 12.13
N SER A 65 -17.40 1.44 11.13
CA SER A 65 -16.74 2.03 9.95
C SER A 65 -16.01 3.32 10.30
N ALA A 66 -16.56 4.17 11.18
CA ALA A 66 -15.94 5.43 11.56
C ALA A 66 -14.72 5.23 12.47
N GLU A 67 -14.76 4.24 13.36
CA GLU A 67 -13.63 3.88 14.22
C GLU A 67 -12.49 3.27 13.41
N SER A 68 -12.80 2.34 12.50
CA SER A 68 -11.81 1.76 11.58
C SER A 68 -11.19 2.84 10.68
N GLN A 69 -12.00 3.76 10.16
CA GLN A 69 -11.54 4.84 9.30
C GLN A 69 -10.74 5.91 10.07
N ARG A 70 -11.04 6.14 11.35
CA ARG A 70 -10.20 6.96 12.25
C ARG A 70 -8.85 6.30 12.52
N GLY A 71 -8.83 4.98 12.78
CA GLY A 71 -7.59 4.22 12.95
C GLY A 71 -6.69 4.29 11.72
N LEU A 72 -7.26 4.05 10.54
CA LEU A 72 -6.53 4.16 9.27
C LEU A 72 -6.00 5.57 9.00
N ASN A 73 -6.78 6.61 9.32
CA ASN A 73 -6.32 7.99 9.18
C ASN A 73 -5.20 8.33 10.17
N GLN A 74 -5.23 7.79 11.39
CA GLN A 74 -4.15 7.93 12.35
C GLN A 74 -2.88 7.23 11.87
N ASP A 75 -3.02 5.99 11.37
CA ASP A 75 -1.89 5.22 10.82
C ASP A 75 -1.26 5.95 9.63
N LEU A 76 -2.07 6.56 8.76
CA LEU A 76 -1.59 7.39 7.65
C LEU A 76 -0.82 8.61 8.15
N ALA A 77 -1.34 9.33 9.13
CA ALA A 77 -0.67 10.48 9.72
C ALA A 77 0.67 10.09 10.38
N ASP A 78 0.71 8.96 11.07
CA ASP A 78 1.92 8.44 11.71
C ASP A 78 2.95 7.99 10.66
N LEU A 79 2.51 7.41 9.55
CA LEU A 79 3.37 7.04 8.41
C LEU A 79 3.95 8.27 7.72
N GLU A 80 3.13 9.28 7.46
CA GLU A 80 3.55 10.55 6.87
C GLU A 80 4.57 11.27 7.78
N ALA A 81 4.35 11.27 9.10
CA ALA A 81 5.31 11.82 10.05
C ALA A 81 6.66 11.09 9.99
N LYS A 82 6.66 9.76 9.87
CA LYS A 82 7.90 8.97 9.75
C LYS A 82 8.62 9.23 8.43
N GLU A 83 7.90 9.33 7.32
CA GLU A 83 8.46 9.66 6.02
C GLU A 83 9.17 11.02 6.06
N ASN A 84 8.48 12.05 6.58
CA ASN A 84 9.05 13.38 6.76
C ASN A 84 10.32 13.38 7.64
N GLN A 85 10.34 12.59 8.72
CA GLN A 85 11.53 12.44 9.57
C GLN A 85 12.69 11.77 8.83
N LEU A 86 12.42 10.76 8.02
CA LEU A 86 13.46 10.09 7.23
C LEU A 86 14.03 11.04 6.17
N ASP A 87 13.20 11.82 5.51
CA ASP A 87 13.64 12.81 4.52
C ASP A 87 14.51 13.89 5.16
N GLU A 88 14.16 14.36 6.36
CA GLU A 88 14.98 15.31 7.11
C GLU A 88 16.36 14.71 7.47
N LEU A 89 16.39 13.46 7.93
CA LEU A 89 17.64 12.77 8.26
C LEU A 89 18.52 12.55 7.03
N ILE A 90 17.92 12.17 5.89
CA ILE A 90 18.63 12.02 4.61
C ILE A 90 19.23 13.36 4.21
N SER A 91 18.42 14.42 4.16
CA SER A 91 18.87 15.76 3.75
C SER A 91 19.98 16.31 4.65
N SER A 92 19.85 16.12 5.98
CA SER A 92 20.86 16.52 6.96
C SER A 92 22.17 15.76 6.75
N THR A 93 22.09 14.44 6.58
CA THR A 93 23.28 13.59 6.39
C THR A 93 23.99 13.91 5.06
N GLU A 94 23.23 14.11 3.98
CA GLU A 94 23.79 14.53 2.69
C GLU A 94 24.50 15.88 2.79
N SER A 95 23.92 16.83 3.52
CA SER A 95 24.51 18.15 3.75
C SER A 95 25.81 18.06 4.55
N GLN A 96 25.84 17.21 5.58
CA GLN A 96 27.06 16.93 6.36
C GLN A 96 28.15 16.27 5.50
N LEU A 97 27.81 15.25 4.72
CA LEU A 97 28.74 14.58 3.81
C LEU A 97 29.29 15.55 2.75
N ARG A 98 28.44 16.42 2.22
CA ARG A 98 28.87 17.44 1.25
C ARG A 98 29.88 18.40 1.86
N SER A 99 29.60 18.92 3.05
CA SER A 99 30.52 19.80 3.78
C SER A 99 31.87 19.12 4.06
N LEU A 100 31.86 17.87 4.53
CA LEU A 100 33.09 17.09 4.75
C LEU A 100 33.85 16.81 3.44
N SER A 101 33.13 16.62 2.33
CA SER A 101 33.73 16.34 1.03
C SER A 101 34.31 17.60 0.34
N GLU A 102 34.02 18.81 0.81
CA GLU A 102 34.62 20.04 0.28
C GLU A 102 36.11 20.14 0.66
N GLU A 103 36.48 19.68 1.85
CA GLU A 103 37.87 19.67 2.34
C GLU A 103 38.62 18.38 1.96
N LYS A 104 39.00 18.26 0.68
CA LYS A 104 39.69 17.05 0.17
C LYS A 104 41.15 16.88 0.60
N ARG A 105 41.71 17.81 1.41
CA ARG A 105 43.14 17.81 1.78
C ARG A 105 43.57 16.53 2.50
N TYR A 106 42.69 15.93 3.29
CA TYR A 106 42.97 14.71 4.06
C TYR A 106 42.22 13.48 3.56
N ALA A 107 41.56 13.58 2.39
CA ALA A 107 40.82 12.47 1.79
C ALA A 107 41.74 11.57 0.96
N TYR A 108 42.69 10.91 1.62
CA TYR A 108 43.60 9.95 1.00
C TYR A 108 43.75 8.69 1.86
N VAL A 109 44.21 7.62 1.23
CA VAL A 109 44.58 6.36 1.89
C VAL A 109 46.03 6.05 1.55
N THR A 110 46.76 5.43 2.47
CA THR A 110 48.14 5.03 2.27
C THR A 110 48.24 3.58 1.79
N TYR A 111 49.41 3.20 1.27
CA TYR A 111 49.69 1.81 0.93
C TYR A 111 49.61 0.88 2.16
N GLY A 112 50.02 1.39 3.33
CA GLY A 112 49.94 0.65 4.59
C GLY A 112 48.49 0.33 4.96
N ASP A 113 47.58 1.30 4.80
CA ASP A 113 46.14 1.12 5.07
C ASP A 113 45.56 0.03 4.16
N LEU A 114 45.91 0.03 2.87
CA LEU A 114 45.46 -0.99 1.92
C LEU A 114 46.00 -2.39 2.23
N LYS A 115 47.27 -2.51 2.65
CA LYS A 115 47.87 -3.80 3.02
C LYS A 115 47.48 -4.30 4.42
N SER A 116 46.92 -3.44 5.26
CA SER A 116 46.39 -3.85 6.56
C SER A 116 45.21 -4.83 6.42
N ILE A 117 44.44 -4.68 5.35
CA ILE A 117 43.29 -5.52 4.98
C ILE A 117 43.80 -6.92 4.57
N ALA A 118 43.34 -7.95 5.28
CA ALA A 118 43.86 -9.32 5.17
C ALA A 118 43.75 -9.86 3.73
N GLU A 119 42.66 -9.53 3.05
CA GLU A 119 42.32 -9.95 1.69
C GLU A 119 43.25 -9.36 0.62
N TYR A 120 43.98 -8.29 0.93
CA TYR A 120 44.82 -7.57 -0.03
C TYR A 120 46.33 -7.81 0.16
N ARG A 121 46.74 -8.59 1.17
CA ARG A 121 48.15 -8.81 1.52
C ARG A 121 48.94 -9.47 0.40
N ASP A 122 48.41 -10.56 -0.15
CA ASP A 122 49.11 -11.37 -1.15
C ASP A 122 48.57 -11.15 -2.58
N ASN A 123 47.63 -10.22 -2.74
CA ASN A 123 47.01 -9.89 -4.01
C ASN A 123 47.60 -8.61 -4.63
N THR A 124 47.58 -8.53 -5.96
CA THR A 124 47.85 -7.30 -6.70
C THR A 124 46.63 -6.38 -6.57
N VAL A 125 46.84 -5.16 -6.06
CA VAL A 125 45.81 -4.14 -5.90
C VAL A 125 46.06 -3.02 -6.88
N MET A 126 45.03 -2.63 -7.64
CA MET A 126 45.10 -1.49 -8.56
C MET A 126 44.05 -0.45 -8.16
N ALA A 127 44.48 0.77 -7.86
CA ALA A 127 43.58 1.88 -7.57
C ALA A 127 43.22 2.61 -8.87
N VAL A 128 41.93 2.72 -9.17
CA VAL A 128 41.43 3.42 -10.35
C VAL A 128 40.69 4.68 -9.89
N ARG A 129 41.11 5.84 -10.39
CA ARG A 129 40.41 7.11 -10.19
C ARG A 129 39.85 7.58 -11.52
N ALA A 130 38.53 7.68 -11.61
CA ALA A 130 37.84 8.15 -12.79
C ALA A 130 36.85 9.27 -12.44
N PRO A 131 36.51 10.16 -13.38
CA PRO A 131 35.49 11.19 -13.18
C PRO A 131 34.10 10.59 -12.86
N PRO A 132 33.19 11.38 -12.25
CA PRO A 132 31.78 11.00 -12.13
C PRO A 132 31.21 10.56 -13.48
N GLU A 133 30.23 9.66 -13.44
CA GLU A 133 29.57 9.09 -14.64
C GLU A 133 30.43 8.14 -15.49
N THR A 134 31.66 7.84 -15.07
CA THR A 134 32.46 6.80 -15.73
C THR A 134 31.78 5.44 -15.59
N LYS A 135 31.58 4.74 -16.71
CA LYS A 135 31.03 3.38 -16.74
C LYS A 135 32.15 2.35 -16.64
N LEU A 136 32.09 1.49 -15.62
CA LEU A 136 32.93 0.31 -15.50
C LEU A 136 32.19 -0.88 -16.12
N GLN A 137 32.75 -1.49 -17.16
CA GLN A 137 32.21 -2.72 -17.77
C GLN A 137 33.11 -3.90 -17.43
N VAL A 138 32.54 -4.93 -16.84
CA VAL A 138 33.20 -6.23 -16.63
C VAL A 138 32.67 -7.18 -17.68
N LEU A 139 33.54 -7.59 -18.60
CA LEU A 139 33.18 -8.57 -19.64
C LEU A 139 33.18 -9.97 -19.03
N TYR A 140 32.01 -10.60 -18.97
CA TYR A 140 31.91 -12.01 -18.61
C TYR A 140 32.16 -12.85 -19.87
N LYS A 141 33.15 -13.74 -19.82
CA LYS A 141 33.24 -14.85 -20.78
C LYS A 141 32.26 -15.93 -20.33
N ILE A 142 31.19 -16.11 -21.08
CA ILE A 142 30.36 -17.33 -21.00
C ILE A 142 31.20 -18.42 -21.67
N ILE A 143 31.59 -19.43 -20.89
CA ILE A 143 32.28 -20.65 -21.35
C ILE A 143 31.22 -21.63 -21.85
#